data_AF-A0A6C0UML0-F1
#
_entry.id   AF-A0A6C0UML0-F1
#
_cell.length_a   1.000
_cell.length_b   1.000
_cell.length_c   1.000
_cell.angle_alpha   90.00
_cell.angle_beta   90.00
_cell.angle_gamma   90.00
#
_symmetry.space_group_name_H-M   'P 1'
#
loop_
_entity.id
_entity.type
_entity.pdbx_description
1 polymer ?
#
loop_
_entity_poly.entity_id
_entity_poly.type
_entity_poly.pdbx_seq_one_letter_code
_entity_poly.pdbx_strand_id
1 'polypeptide(L)'
;MVFVVNRVKVNWRVPSSEWDAFLNHIHDKHGEISGYVGREVERAMREWIDKDDFAPIEQQVNRLIRAAGRTPANLSQKKSGIDPPAGEDTTTVQCRVDPEVKDEFSSYAKSKTNDRVGAVLARALRERRDGGRANRVLEKLKRISDDAEDLLAELNPDESGLGVRERRTVAICNRLGEQFTRDDLEDAIAAVAGSSDPTIQDYTGRVLDRRECVQHPENPDLFIPESTAREIARTNDHPGPDAPAFHWKDYSSLSKREKIQGLRVELIRRSFSNGGKGQADVATVRQEIFDGKPTDGHTRDLIDRAAEANGFTTASHLGSERIRVDCQRVDSDLLDTAKSIQNDSDPRDRSGNDVDLQADQTGGNPGVASGDPGEIDAQMDAIMSATPVTDGGTEVQND
;
A
#
# COMPACT_ATOMS: atom_id res chain seq x y z
N MET A 1 37.53 31.03 -15.07
CA MET A 1 37.91 30.39 -13.79
C MET A 1 37.42 28.96 -13.83
N VAL A 2 38.32 27.99 -13.90
CA VAL A 2 37.96 26.57 -13.77
C VAL A 2 37.83 26.31 -12.27
N PHE A 3 36.60 26.28 -11.76
CA PHE A 3 36.38 25.83 -10.39
C PHE A 3 36.85 24.38 -10.32
N VAL A 4 37.91 24.12 -9.56
CA VAL A 4 38.28 22.76 -9.18
C VAL A 4 37.18 22.29 -8.25
N VAL A 5 36.16 21.64 -8.82
CA VAL A 5 35.06 21.07 -8.05
C VAL A 5 35.68 19.96 -7.19
N ASN A 6 35.79 20.20 -5.88
CA ASN A 6 36.29 19.22 -4.94
C ASN A 6 35.28 18.06 -4.90
N ARG A 7 35.60 16.92 -5.53
CA ARG A 7 34.70 15.76 -5.60
C ARG A 7 35.05 14.75 -4.52
N VAL A 8 34.07 14.34 -3.72
CA VAL A 8 34.22 13.38 -2.62
C VAL A 8 33.75 11.99 -3.02
N LYS A 9 34.35 10.94 -2.47
CA LYS A 9 33.90 9.56 -2.71
C LYS A 9 32.61 9.28 -1.94
N VAL A 10 31.60 8.78 -2.65
CA VAL A 10 30.50 8.01 -2.04
C VAL A 10 31.14 6.68 -1.65
N ASN A 11 31.08 6.30 -0.37
CA ASN A 11 31.63 5.04 0.16
C ASN A 11 30.51 4.33 0.93
N TRP A 12 29.37 4.14 0.28
CA TRP A 12 28.17 3.55 0.88
C TRP A 12 27.96 2.16 0.30
N ARG A 13 27.50 1.23 1.14
CA ARG A 13 27.15 -0.13 0.73
C ARG A 13 25.73 -0.17 0.21
N VAL A 14 25.56 -0.70 -0.98
CA VAL A 14 24.26 -0.88 -1.66
C VAL A 14 24.13 -2.37 -2.05
N PRO A 15 22.90 -2.90 -2.23
CA PRO A 15 22.72 -4.22 -2.81
C PRO A 15 23.45 -4.34 -4.15
N SER A 16 24.23 -5.41 -4.33
CA SER A 16 25.05 -5.61 -5.53
C SER A 16 24.19 -5.69 -6.80
N SER A 17 23.05 -6.36 -6.71
CA SER A 17 22.07 -6.49 -7.80
C SER A 17 21.58 -5.12 -8.31
N GLU A 18 21.26 -4.19 -7.41
CA GLU A 18 20.82 -2.85 -7.79
C GLU A 18 21.95 -2.01 -8.37
N TRP A 19 23.17 -2.17 -7.86
CA TRP A 19 24.33 -1.49 -8.41
C TRP A 19 24.63 -1.96 -9.84
N ASP A 20 24.65 -3.27 -10.08
CA ASP A 20 24.92 -3.84 -11.39
C ASP A 20 23.83 -3.47 -12.40
N ALA A 21 22.56 -3.54 -12.00
CA ALA A 21 21.44 -3.09 -12.84
C ALA A 21 21.52 -1.59 -13.18
N PHE A 22 22.01 -0.76 -12.25
CA PHE A 22 22.25 0.65 -12.51
C PHE A 22 23.43 0.88 -13.47
N LEU A 23 24.53 0.12 -13.34
CA LEU A 23 25.65 0.19 -14.28
C LEU A 23 25.24 -0.22 -15.70
N ASN A 24 24.43 -1.28 -15.83
CA ASN A 24 23.87 -1.70 -17.11
C ASN A 24 23.00 -0.59 -17.72
N HIS A 25 22.14 0.05 -16.93
CA HIS A 25 21.35 1.20 -17.40
C HIS A 25 22.22 2.35 -17.92
N ILE A 26 23.34 2.66 -17.25
CA ILE A 26 24.28 3.70 -17.73
C ILE A 26 24.92 3.27 -19.04
N HIS A 27 25.37 2.03 -19.13
CA HIS A 27 25.96 1.47 -20.33
C HIS A 27 24.98 1.53 -21.51
N ASP A 28 23.73 1.12 -21.32
CA ASP A 28 22.71 1.15 -22.36
C ASP A 28 22.40 2.58 -22.82
N LYS A 29 22.43 3.54 -21.89
CA LYS A 29 22.11 4.95 -22.17
C LYS A 29 23.25 5.72 -22.85
N HIS A 30 24.50 5.48 -22.45
CA HIS A 30 25.65 6.27 -22.87
C HIS A 30 26.66 5.50 -23.74
N GLY A 31 26.50 4.18 -23.89
CA GLY A 31 27.43 3.29 -24.58
C GLY A 31 28.71 2.97 -23.79
N GLU A 32 28.99 3.71 -22.71
CA GLU A 32 30.12 3.48 -21.81
C GLU A 32 29.77 3.82 -20.36
N ILE A 33 30.38 3.10 -19.42
CA ILE A 33 30.16 3.31 -17.98
C ILE A 33 31.11 4.41 -17.46
N SER A 34 32.36 4.40 -17.93
CA SER A 34 33.41 5.27 -17.41
C SER A 34 33.07 6.75 -17.62
N GLY A 35 33.27 7.57 -16.59
CA GLY A 35 33.02 9.01 -16.65
C GLY A 35 31.54 9.45 -16.51
N TYR A 36 30.57 8.52 -16.55
CA TYR A 36 29.14 8.82 -16.37
C TYR A 36 28.59 8.40 -15.02
N VAL A 37 29.12 7.32 -14.40
CA VAL A 37 28.62 6.81 -13.11
C VAL A 37 28.48 7.90 -12.05
N GLY A 38 29.54 8.66 -11.78
CA GLY A 38 29.48 9.71 -10.75
C GLY A 38 28.44 10.79 -11.05
N ARG A 39 28.26 11.15 -12.33
CA ARG A 39 27.29 12.16 -12.76
C ARG A 39 25.85 11.65 -12.63
N GLU A 40 25.58 10.41 -13.02
CA GLU A 40 24.24 9.84 -12.91
C GLU A 40 23.87 9.50 -11.44
N VAL A 41 24.84 9.07 -10.61
CA VAL A 41 24.62 8.92 -9.16
C VAL A 41 24.28 10.25 -8.52
N GLU A 42 25.01 11.32 -8.85
CA GLU A 42 24.73 12.66 -8.34
C GLU A 42 23.36 13.18 -8.78
N ARG A 43 22.96 12.92 -10.03
CA ARG A 43 21.61 13.24 -10.53
C ARG A 43 20.54 12.48 -9.77
N ALA A 44 20.72 11.18 -9.56
CA ALA A 44 19.79 10.36 -8.78
C ALA A 44 19.65 10.91 -7.34
N MET A 45 20.76 11.29 -6.70
CA MET A 45 20.72 11.91 -5.37
C MET A 45 19.94 13.21 -5.35
N ARG A 46 20.19 14.14 -6.29
CA ARG A 46 19.48 15.42 -6.38
C ARG A 46 17.99 15.24 -6.67
N GLU A 47 17.65 14.34 -7.58
CA GLU A 47 16.27 13.99 -7.92
C GLU A 47 15.54 13.38 -6.72
N TRP A 48 16.22 12.60 -5.89
CA TRP A 48 15.59 12.00 -4.71
C TRP A 48 15.28 13.02 -3.59
N ILE A 49 16.08 14.09 -3.47
CA ILE A 49 15.94 15.10 -2.40
C ILE A 49 15.22 16.38 -2.86
N ASP A 50 14.53 16.35 -4.00
CA ASP A 50 13.79 17.50 -4.55
C ASP A 50 14.65 18.74 -4.83
N LYS A 51 15.93 18.55 -5.20
CA LYS A 51 16.88 19.64 -5.52
C LYS A 51 17.25 19.74 -6.99
N ASP A 52 16.53 19.04 -7.85
CA ASP A 52 16.69 19.15 -9.30
C ASP A 52 15.71 20.17 -9.89
N ASP A 53 15.99 20.61 -11.12
CA ASP A 53 15.22 21.65 -11.81
C ASP A 53 13.76 21.25 -12.10
N PHE A 54 13.43 19.96 -12.04
CA PHE A 54 12.06 19.47 -12.24
C PHE A 54 11.23 19.43 -10.96
N ALA A 55 11.81 19.67 -9.77
CA ALA A 55 11.06 19.67 -8.52
C ALA A 55 9.91 20.70 -8.48
N PRO A 56 10.08 21.97 -8.94
CA PRO A 56 8.99 22.93 -9.03
C PRO A 56 7.88 22.51 -10.02
N ILE A 57 8.26 21.86 -11.12
CA ILE A 57 7.31 21.36 -12.13
C ILE A 57 6.44 20.26 -11.51
N GLU A 58 7.06 19.31 -10.80
CA GLU A 58 6.32 18.26 -10.12
C GLU A 58 5.35 18.81 -9.06
N GLN A 59 5.75 19.85 -8.32
CA GLN A 59 4.85 20.53 -7.38
C GLN A 59 3.64 21.17 -8.07
N GLN A 60 3.82 21.79 -9.24
CA GLN A 60 2.72 22.33 -10.04
C GLN A 60 1.79 21.23 -10.54
N VAL A 61 2.34 20.12 -11.03
CA VAL A 61 1.55 18.96 -11.46
C VAL A 61 0.78 18.36 -10.28
N ASN A 62 1.40 18.19 -9.11
CA ASN A 62 0.70 17.74 -7.90
C ASN A 62 -0.45 18.68 -7.51
N ARG A 63 -0.27 20.00 -7.70
CA ARG A 63 -1.33 20.98 -7.47
C ARG A 63 -2.49 20.81 -8.45
N LEU A 64 -2.22 20.51 -9.72
CA LEU A 64 -3.25 20.23 -10.72
C LEU A 64 -4.02 18.95 -10.38
N ILE A 65 -3.33 17.87 -9.98
CA ILE A 65 -3.97 16.63 -9.52
C ILE A 65 -4.90 16.90 -8.34
N ARG A 66 -4.41 17.66 -7.34
CA ARG A 66 -5.23 18.05 -6.17
C ARG A 66 -6.44 18.89 -6.59
N ALA A 67 -6.26 19.85 -7.49
CA ALA A 67 -7.36 20.66 -8.00
C ALA A 67 -8.44 19.84 -8.73
N ALA A 68 -8.04 18.76 -9.40
CA ALA A 68 -8.94 17.79 -10.02
C ALA A 68 -9.66 16.87 -9.01
N GLY A 69 -9.44 17.06 -7.71
CA GLY A 69 -10.04 16.26 -6.63
C GLY A 69 -9.34 14.93 -6.38
N ARG A 70 -8.15 14.70 -6.96
CA ARG A 70 -7.39 13.47 -6.78
C ARG A 70 -6.27 13.64 -5.76
N THR A 71 -5.87 12.53 -5.17
CA THR A 71 -4.66 12.49 -4.35
C THR A 71 -3.47 12.37 -5.31
N PRO A 72 -2.43 13.21 -5.20
CA PRO A 72 -1.20 12.97 -5.92
C PRO A 72 -0.66 11.65 -5.38
N ALA A 73 -0.85 10.57 -6.13
CA ALA A 73 -0.18 9.32 -5.81
C ALA A 73 1.30 9.68 -5.65
N ASN A 74 1.86 9.37 -4.48
CA ASN A 74 3.31 9.32 -4.34
C ASN A 74 3.74 8.14 -5.20
N LEU A 75 3.87 8.33 -6.51
CA LEU A 75 4.39 7.32 -7.43
C LEU A 75 5.83 6.96 -7.04
N SER A 76 6.55 7.87 -6.35
CA SER A 76 7.82 7.57 -5.67
C SER A 76 7.67 6.69 -4.42
N GLN A 77 6.47 6.62 -3.83
CA GLN A 77 6.09 5.68 -2.77
C GLN A 77 5.32 4.47 -3.27
N LYS A 78 5.37 4.15 -4.56
CA LYS A 78 5.47 2.72 -4.95
C LYS A 78 6.86 2.21 -4.49
N LYS A 79 7.15 2.39 -3.19
CA LYS A 79 8.20 1.81 -2.38
C LYS A 79 7.88 0.33 -2.42
N SER A 80 8.28 -0.28 -3.52
CA SER A 80 8.55 -1.70 -3.55
C SER A 80 9.49 -1.89 -2.37
N GLY A 81 8.96 -2.44 -1.27
CA GLY A 81 9.71 -2.66 -0.05
C GLY A 81 10.98 -3.37 -0.43
N ILE A 82 12.07 -2.62 -0.54
CA ILE A 82 13.38 -3.19 -0.27
C ILE A 82 13.42 -3.11 1.24
N ASP A 83 12.68 -4.02 1.89
CA ASP A 83 13.17 -4.54 3.14
C ASP A 83 14.60 -4.95 2.83
N PRO A 84 15.62 -4.42 3.53
CA PRO A 84 16.97 -4.92 3.33
C PRO A 84 16.89 -6.42 3.60
N PRO A 85 16.95 -7.29 2.59
CA PRO A 85 16.76 -8.69 2.86
C PRO A 85 17.99 -9.11 3.66
N ALA A 86 17.73 -9.63 4.84
CA ALA A 86 18.78 -10.16 5.69
C ALA A 86 19.50 -11.26 4.90
N GLY A 87 20.67 -10.94 4.34
CA GLY A 87 21.48 -11.88 3.56
C GLY A 87 21.83 -11.49 2.12
N GLU A 88 21.42 -10.31 1.60
CA GLU A 88 21.86 -9.89 0.25
C GLU A 88 23.34 -9.46 0.21
N ASP A 89 24.02 -9.85 -0.87
CA ASP A 89 25.36 -9.38 -1.19
C ASP A 89 25.36 -7.85 -1.40
N THR A 90 26.29 -7.17 -0.74
CA THR A 90 26.43 -5.72 -0.84
C THR A 90 27.75 -5.31 -1.48
N THR A 91 27.69 -4.33 -2.37
CA THR A 91 28.86 -3.73 -3.01
C THR A 91 29.05 -2.30 -2.49
N THR A 92 30.32 -1.90 -2.33
CA THR A 92 30.65 -0.52 -1.96
C THR A 92 30.71 0.33 -3.22
N VAL A 93 29.81 1.30 -3.33
CA VAL A 93 29.88 2.33 -4.37
C VAL A 93 31.17 3.12 -4.17
N GLN A 94 31.97 3.35 -5.21
CA GLN A 94 33.25 4.10 -5.14
C GLN A 94 33.29 5.33 -6.05
N CYS A 95 32.15 5.83 -6.52
CA CYS A 95 32.09 6.99 -7.40
C CYS A 95 32.36 8.31 -6.65
N ARG A 96 32.74 9.33 -7.41
CA ARG A 96 32.96 10.69 -6.89
C ARG A 96 31.79 11.60 -7.24
N VAL A 97 31.28 12.33 -6.25
CA VAL A 97 30.15 13.27 -6.35
C VAL A 97 30.50 14.60 -5.70
N ASP A 98 29.68 15.61 -5.92
CA ASP A 98 29.74 16.87 -5.19
C ASP A 98 29.51 16.67 -3.66
N PRO A 99 30.34 17.26 -2.78
CA PRO A 99 30.22 17.12 -1.33
C PRO A 99 28.89 17.61 -0.78
N GLU A 100 28.36 18.72 -1.30
CA GLU A 100 27.09 19.28 -0.84
C GLU A 100 25.96 18.30 -1.10
N VAL A 101 25.92 17.70 -2.30
CA VAL A 101 24.90 16.69 -2.65
C VAL A 101 25.00 15.46 -1.73
N LYS A 102 26.23 14.99 -1.45
CA LYS A 102 26.44 13.83 -0.59
C LYS A 102 25.96 14.10 0.85
N ASP A 103 26.30 15.26 1.39
CA ASP A 103 26.00 15.61 2.78
C ASP A 103 24.50 15.88 2.97
N GLU A 104 23.86 16.54 2.00
CA GLU A 104 22.43 16.78 1.99
C GLU A 104 21.63 15.50 1.81
N PHE A 105 22.03 14.63 0.88
CA PHE A 105 21.38 13.33 0.69
C PHE A 105 21.49 12.47 1.95
N SER A 106 22.67 12.43 2.59
CA SER A 106 22.90 11.71 3.85
C SER A 106 22.02 12.27 4.98
N SER A 107 21.90 13.59 5.08
CA SER A 107 21.07 14.27 6.08
C SER A 107 19.57 14.02 5.84
N TYR A 108 19.15 14.04 4.58
CA TYR A 108 17.78 13.69 4.19
C TYR A 108 17.45 12.23 4.55
N ALA A 109 18.32 11.28 4.18
CA ALA A 109 18.15 9.88 4.50
C ALA A 109 18.00 9.66 6.01
N LYS A 110 18.86 10.27 6.84
CA LYS A 110 18.81 10.12 8.31
C LYS A 110 17.59 10.77 8.97
N SER A 111 17.04 11.84 8.39
CA SER A 111 15.95 12.60 9.01
C SER A 111 14.56 12.16 8.54
N LYS A 112 14.45 11.58 7.33
CA LYS A 112 13.17 11.22 6.71
C LYS A 112 12.95 9.70 6.60
N THR A 113 13.98 8.89 6.84
CA THR A 113 13.88 7.44 6.76
C THR A 113 14.62 6.79 7.94
N ASN A 114 14.12 5.63 8.40
CA ASN A 114 14.83 4.81 9.38
C ASN A 114 15.87 3.88 8.72
N ASP A 115 16.08 4.02 7.41
CA ASP A 115 16.92 3.15 6.61
C ASP A 115 18.40 3.57 6.62
N ARG A 116 19.28 2.60 6.33
CA ARG A 116 20.69 2.90 6.06
C ARG A 116 20.80 3.77 4.81
N VAL A 117 21.70 4.76 4.83
CA VAL A 117 21.93 5.69 3.70
C VAL A 117 22.16 4.96 2.36
N GLY A 118 22.83 3.80 2.41
CA GLY A 118 23.03 2.96 1.23
C GLY A 118 21.75 2.34 0.66
N ALA A 119 20.78 1.95 1.50
CA ALA A 119 19.48 1.47 1.04
C ALA A 119 18.68 2.61 0.39
N VAL A 120 18.73 3.82 0.96
CA VAL A 120 18.12 5.01 0.36
C VAL A 120 18.78 5.34 -0.99
N LEU A 121 20.12 5.23 -1.08
CA LEU A 121 20.82 5.39 -2.35
C LEU A 121 20.36 4.35 -3.38
N ALA A 122 20.26 3.07 -3.02
CA ALA A 122 19.78 2.03 -3.93
C ALA A 122 18.39 2.35 -4.50
N ARG A 123 17.47 2.87 -3.67
CA ARG A 123 16.15 3.33 -4.12
C ARG A 123 16.24 4.51 -5.08
N ALA A 124 17.11 5.49 -4.80
CA ALA A 124 17.33 6.61 -5.71
C ALA A 124 17.90 6.15 -7.08
N LEU A 125 18.81 5.17 -7.09
CA LEU A 125 19.35 4.60 -8.34
C LEU A 125 18.29 3.85 -9.14
N ARG A 126 17.43 3.08 -8.47
CA ARG A 126 16.29 2.40 -9.09
C ARG A 126 15.32 3.41 -9.72
N GLU A 127 14.93 4.43 -8.95
CA GLU A 127 14.04 5.47 -9.46
C GLU A 127 14.62 6.16 -10.70
N ARG A 128 15.93 6.44 -10.69
CA ARG A 128 16.61 7.00 -11.85
C ARG A 128 16.59 6.08 -13.07
N ARG A 129 16.78 4.76 -12.88
CA ARG A 129 16.68 3.74 -13.93
C ARG A 129 15.29 3.70 -14.55
N ASP A 130 14.26 3.89 -13.74
CA ASP A 130 12.85 3.90 -14.16
C ASP A 130 12.42 5.24 -14.81
N GLY A 131 13.39 6.06 -15.24
CA GLY A 131 13.19 7.34 -15.92
C GLY A 131 13.17 8.55 -14.99
N GLY A 132 13.41 8.36 -13.69
CA GLY A 132 13.57 9.41 -12.69
C GLY A 132 12.34 10.30 -12.52
N ARG A 133 12.59 11.54 -12.08
CA ARG A 133 11.51 12.53 -11.87
C ARG A 133 10.74 12.83 -13.17
N ALA A 134 11.41 12.90 -14.31
CA ALA A 134 10.77 13.21 -15.58
C ALA A 134 9.69 12.19 -15.94
N ASN A 135 9.98 10.89 -15.81
CA ASN A 135 8.99 9.84 -16.07
C ASN A 135 7.86 9.90 -15.03
N ARG A 136 8.16 10.15 -13.75
CA ARG A 136 7.13 10.32 -12.72
C ARG A 136 6.18 11.50 -13.01
N VAL A 137 6.72 12.64 -13.46
CA VAL A 137 5.93 13.80 -13.86
C VAL A 137 5.12 13.49 -15.11
N LEU A 138 5.68 12.78 -16.08
CA LEU A 138 4.97 12.36 -17.29
C LEU A 138 3.78 11.46 -16.96
N GLU A 139 3.97 10.45 -16.11
CA GLU A 139 2.88 9.55 -15.68
C GLU A 139 1.79 10.31 -14.92
N LYS A 140 2.17 11.27 -14.07
CA LYS A 140 1.22 12.19 -13.41
C LYS A 140 0.43 13.04 -14.41
N LEU A 141 1.08 13.54 -15.45
CA LEU A 141 0.44 14.35 -16.49
C LEU A 141 -0.45 13.51 -17.40
N LYS A 142 -0.04 12.30 -17.79
CA LYS A 142 -0.90 11.36 -18.54
C LYS A 142 -2.19 11.10 -17.77
N ARG A 143 -2.08 10.80 -16.47
CA ARG A 143 -3.25 10.62 -15.61
C ARG A 143 -4.18 11.84 -15.60
N ILE A 144 -3.64 13.06 -15.57
CA ILE A 144 -4.45 14.28 -15.67
C ILE A 144 -5.08 14.41 -17.07
N SER A 145 -4.36 14.03 -18.13
CA SER A 145 -4.87 14.07 -19.50
C SER A 145 -6.03 13.10 -19.68
N ASP A 146 -5.85 11.84 -19.27
CA ASP A 146 -6.88 10.80 -19.32
C ASP A 146 -8.13 11.26 -18.56
N ASP A 147 -7.95 11.90 -17.40
CA ASP A 147 -9.07 12.48 -16.65
C ASP A 147 -9.73 13.62 -17.40
N ALA A 148 -8.94 14.54 -17.96
CA ALA A 148 -9.49 15.64 -18.72
C ALA A 148 -10.26 15.12 -19.95
N GLU A 149 -9.79 14.04 -20.57
CA GLU A 149 -10.45 13.37 -21.70
C GLU A 149 -11.73 12.67 -21.27
N ASP A 150 -11.74 11.93 -20.15
CA ASP A 150 -12.95 11.33 -19.57
C ASP A 150 -13.97 12.41 -19.21
N LEU A 151 -13.52 13.49 -18.57
CA LEU A 151 -14.34 14.66 -18.26
C LEU A 151 -14.91 15.31 -19.51
N LEU A 152 -14.14 15.38 -20.60
CA LEU A 152 -14.56 15.93 -21.89
C LEU A 152 -15.48 14.96 -22.66
N ALA A 153 -15.34 13.65 -22.48
CA ALA A 153 -16.20 12.65 -23.09
C ALA A 153 -17.56 12.55 -22.39
N GLU A 154 -17.60 12.79 -21.08
CA GLU A 154 -18.85 12.90 -20.31
C GLU A 154 -19.61 14.21 -20.58
N LEU A 155 -18.94 15.21 -21.17
CA LEU A 155 -19.59 16.42 -21.66
C LEU A 155 -20.36 16.13 -22.94
N ASN A 156 -21.67 15.89 -22.80
CA ASN A 156 -22.58 16.04 -23.94
C ASN A 156 -22.36 17.42 -24.58
N PRO A 157 -22.24 17.51 -25.92
CA PRO A 157 -21.99 18.79 -26.60
C PRO A 157 -23.09 19.84 -26.37
N ASP A 158 -24.25 19.42 -25.85
CA ASP A 158 -25.42 20.26 -25.62
C ASP A 158 -25.62 20.70 -24.14
N GLU A 159 -24.82 20.19 -23.19
CA GLU A 159 -24.88 20.62 -21.77
C GLU A 159 -23.55 21.23 -21.29
N SER A 160 -23.66 22.39 -20.66
CA SER A 160 -22.53 23.25 -20.30
C SER A 160 -21.75 22.71 -19.08
N GLY A 161 -20.60 22.09 -19.32
CA GLY A 161 -19.59 21.82 -18.28
C GLY A 161 -19.92 20.63 -17.36
N LEU A 162 -18.92 20.25 -16.56
CA LEU A 162 -18.93 19.08 -15.66
C LEU A 162 -20.34 18.83 -15.08
N GLY A 163 -20.84 17.60 -15.20
CA GLY A 163 -22.12 17.20 -14.62
C GLY A 163 -22.21 17.65 -13.16
N VAL A 164 -23.37 18.13 -12.72
CA VAL A 164 -23.55 18.68 -11.35
C VAL A 164 -23.05 17.70 -10.28
N ARG A 165 -23.25 16.40 -10.51
CA ARG A 165 -22.77 15.34 -9.61
C ARG A 165 -21.26 15.29 -9.53
N GLU A 166 -20.56 15.37 -10.66
CA GLU A 166 -19.11 15.29 -10.67
C GLU A 166 -18.46 16.54 -10.08
N ARG A 167 -19.00 17.73 -10.34
CA ARG A 167 -18.57 18.96 -9.64
C ARG A 167 -18.69 18.83 -8.14
N ARG A 168 -19.78 18.22 -7.66
CA ARG A 168 -19.97 17.94 -6.24
C ARG A 168 -18.95 16.94 -5.73
N THR A 169 -18.68 15.84 -6.45
CA THR A 169 -17.64 14.87 -6.08
C THR A 169 -16.27 15.53 -5.96
N VAL A 170 -15.86 16.35 -6.95
CA VAL A 170 -14.59 17.10 -6.89
C VAL A 170 -14.56 18.06 -5.70
N ALA A 171 -15.66 18.78 -5.44
CA ALA A 171 -15.74 19.69 -4.30
C ALA A 171 -15.67 18.96 -2.95
N ILE A 172 -16.30 17.79 -2.83
CA ILE A 172 -16.22 16.92 -1.64
C ILE A 172 -14.78 16.45 -1.44
N CYS A 173 -14.17 15.89 -2.49
CA CYS A 173 -12.77 15.49 -2.47
C CYS A 173 -11.89 16.62 -1.94
N ASN A 174 -11.99 17.84 -2.50
CA ASN A 174 -11.15 18.98 -2.11
C ASN A 174 -11.28 19.41 -0.64
N ARG A 175 -12.31 18.98 0.08
CA ARG A 175 -12.46 19.20 1.52
C ARG A 175 -11.76 18.15 2.38
N LEU A 176 -11.42 17.01 1.81
CA LEU A 176 -10.81 15.88 2.52
C LEU A 176 -9.28 15.91 2.42
N GLY A 177 -8.62 15.51 3.50
CA GLY A 177 -7.18 15.25 3.56
C GLY A 177 -6.74 14.04 2.72
N GLU A 178 -5.46 13.68 2.77
CA GLU A 178 -4.94 12.45 2.13
C GLU A 178 -5.42 11.18 2.85
N GLN A 179 -5.66 11.28 4.16
CA GLN A 179 -6.35 10.30 4.98
C GLN A 179 -7.48 11.03 5.70
N PHE A 180 -8.62 10.37 5.88
CA PHE A 180 -9.81 10.99 6.46
C PHE A 180 -10.68 9.92 7.10
N THR A 181 -11.46 10.33 8.11
CA THR A 181 -12.39 9.43 8.78
C THR A 181 -13.72 9.30 8.04
N ARG A 182 -14.56 8.34 8.43
CA ARG A 182 -15.95 8.24 7.98
C ARG A 182 -16.72 9.52 8.29
N ASP A 183 -16.58 10.06 9.49
CA ASP A 183 -17.25 11.29 9.89
C ASP A 183 -16.82 12.47 9.02
N ASP A 184 -15.51 12.61 8.75
CA ASP A 184 -15.00 13.65 7.84
C ASP A 184 -15.62 13.54 6.43
N LEU A 185 -15.76 12.31 5.92
CA LEU A 185 -16.37 12.05 4.62
C LEU A 185 -17.86 12.39 4.62
N GLU A 186 -18.61 11.92 5.62
CA GLU A 186 -20.05 12.17 5.74
C GLU A 186 -20.33 13.67 5.91
N ASP A 187 -19.55 14.38 6.72
CA ASP A 187 -19.64 15.83 6.89
C ASP A 187 -19.32 16.58 5.58
N ALA A 188 -18.27 16.16 4.86
CA ALA A 188 -17.92 16.76 3.58
C ALA A 188 -19.03 16.54 2.53
N ILE A 189 -19.63 15.36 2.48
CA ILE A 189 -20.77 15.05 1.59
C ILE A 189 -22.00 15.87 2.00
N ALA A 190 -22.35 15.88 3.29
CA ALA A 190 -23.49 16.62 3.81
C ALA A 190 -23.42 18.11 3.45
N ALA A 191 -22.23 18.68 3.55
CA ALA A 191 -21.98 20.09 3.25
C ALA A 191 -21.93 20.45 1.75
N VAL A 192 -21.93 19.49 0.82
CA VAL A 192 -21.92 19.75 -0.65
C VAL A 192 -23.17 19.22 -1.34
N ALA A 193 -23.59 18.00 -1.01
CA ALA A 193 -24.65 17.26 -1.71
C ALA A 193 -25.91 17.06 -0.85
N GLY A 194 -25.81 17.22 0.48
CA GLY A 194 -26.90 17.03 1.44
C GLY A 194 -26.70 15.79 2.33
N SER A 195 -27.40 15.76 3.46
CA SER A 195 -27.17 14.82 4.57
C SER A 195 -28.12 13.62 4.61
N SER A 196 -28.73 13.26 3.48
CA SER A 196 -29.61 12.07 3.45
C SER A 196 -28.80 10.80 3.23
N ASP A 197 -29.13 9.71 3.94
CA ASP A 197 -28.41 8.43 3.83
C ASP A 197 -28.21 7.95 2.38
N PRO A 198 -29.22 8.02 1.47
CA PRO A 198 -29.02 7.62 0.07
C PRO A 198 -28.00 8.51 -0.67
N THR A 199 -27.94 9.80 -0.31
CA THR A 199 -26.96 10.73 -0.89
C THR A 199 -25.57 10.46 -0.36
N ILE A 200 -25.44 10.25 0.95
CA ILE A 200 -24.17 9.90 1.58
C ILE A 200 -23.62 8.62 0.95
N GLN A 201 -24.45 7.59 0.78
CA GLN A 201 -24.03 6.32 0.17
C GLN A 201 -23.60 6.47 -1.31
N ASP A 202 -24.35 7.20 -2.14
CA ASP A 202 -23.99 7.42 -3.55
C ASP A 202 -22.68 8.19 -3.70
N TYR A 203 -22.48 9.26 -2.92
CA TYR A 203 -21.24 10.05 -3.01
C TYR A 203 -20.03 9.38 -2.35
N THR A 204 -20.24 8.54 -1.32
CA THR A 204 -19.16 7.79 -0.67
C THR A 204 -18.39 6.95 -1.69
N GLY A 205 -19.09 6.12 -2.48
CA GLY A 205 -18.45 5.29 -3.50
C GLY A 205 -17.68 6.13 -4.53
N ARG A 206 -18.32 7.19 -5.05
CA ARG A 206 -17.70 8.09 -6.04
C ARG A 206 -16.44 8.77 -5.53
N VAL A 207 -16.44 9.21 -4.27
CA VAL A 207 -15.30 9.90 -3.65
C VAL A 207 -14.15 8.92 -3.45
N LEU A 208 -14.44 7.73 -2.91
CA LEU A 208 -13.42 6.69 -2.68
C LEU A 208 -12.78 6.23 -4.00
N ASP A 209 -13.59 5.95 -5.02
CA ASP A 209 -13.11 5.57 -6.35
C ASP A 209 -12.24 6.66 -6.96
N ARG A 210 -12.71 7.93 -6.94
CA ARG A 210 -11.97 9.05 -7.53
C ARG A 210 -10.65 9.33 -6.80
N ARG A 211 -10.62 9.14 -5.48
CA ARG A 211 -9.43 9.36 -4.64
C ARG A 211 -8.48 8.16 -4.58
N GLU A 212 -8.88 7.01 -5.15
CA GLU A 212 -8.20 5.72 -4.97
C GLU A 212 -7.95 5.41 -3.48
N CYS A 213 -8.96 5.71 -2.65
CA CYS A 213 -8.93 5.46 -1.22
C CYS A 213 -9.77 4.23 -0.89
N VAL A 214 -9.27 3.44 0.05
CA VAL A 214 -9.96 2.26 0.59
C VAL A 214 -10.03 2.37 2.11
N GLN A 215 -10.91 1.58 2.71
CA GLN A 215 -11.02 1.47 4.16
C GLN A 215 -9.72 0.87 4.71
N HIS A 216 -9.23 1.40 5.83
CA HIS A 216 -8.02 0.90 6.47
C HIS A 216 -8.27 -0.54 6.98
N PRO A 217 -7.35 -1.49 6.77
CA PRO A 217 -7.57 -2.91 7.04
C PRO A 217 -7.88 -3.19 8.52
N GLU A 218 -7.28 -2.43 9.44
CA GLU A 218 -7.47 -2.59 10.89
C GLU A 218 -8.41 -1.56 11.52
N ASN A 219 -8.75 -0.49 10.80
CA ASN A 219 -9.53 0.62 11.35
C ASN A 219 -10.68 0.96 10.38
N PRO A 220 -11.89 0.44 10.63
CA PRO A 220 -13.01 0.64 9.71
C PRO A 220 -13.46 2.10 9.60
N ASP A 221 -13.08 2.97 10.51
CA ASP A 221 -13.48 4.37 10.47
C ASP A 221 -12.49 5.26 9.73
N LEU A 222 -11.36 4.71 9.28
CA LEU A 222 -10.31 5.45 8.57
C LEU A 222 -10.24 5.03 7.11
N PHE A 223 -10.16 6.01 6.21
CA PHE A 223 -9.88 5.81 4.80
C PHE A 223 -8.47 6.27 4.45
N ILE A 224 -7.74 5.42 3.74
CA ILE A 224 -6.35 5.64 3.34
C ILE A 224 -6.16 5.36 1.85
N PRO A 225 -5.11 5.90 1.21
CA PRO A 225 -4.77 5.53 -0.17
C PRO A 225 -4.56 4.01 -0.31
N GLU A 226 -5.06 3.44 -1.40
CA GLU A 226 -5.01 1.99 -1.65
C GLU A 226 -3.59 1.42 -1.60
N SER A 227 -2.59 2.19 -2.07
CA SER A 227 -1.18 1.79 -1.97
C SER A 227 -0.71 1.62 -0.52
N THR A 228 -1.15 2.50 0.37
CA THR A 228 -0.82 2.44 1.80
C THR A 228 -1.55 1.28 2.47
N ALA A 229 -2.80 1.02 2.10
CA ALA A 229 -3.54 -0.15 2.59
C ALA A 229 -2.85 -1.47 2.19
N ARG A 230 -2.36 -1.57 0.94
CA ARG A 230 -1.56 -2.73 0.50
C ARG A 230 -0.28 -2.92 1.32
N GLU A 231 0.43 -1.83 1.62
CA GLU A 231 1.67 -1.88 2.42
C GLU A 231 1.38 -2.39 3.84
N ILE A 232 0.38 -1.82 4.51
CA ILE A 232 -0.03 -2.22 5.87
C ILE A 232 -0.48 -3.68 5.88
N ALA A 233 -1.30 -4.08 4.91
CA ALA A 233 -1.75 -5.46 4.78
C ALA A 233 -0.58 -6.44 4.64
N ARG A 234 0.43 -6.08 3.85
CA ARG A 234 1.62 -6.90 3.64
C ARG A 234 2.50 -6.98 4.89
N THR A 235 2.64 -5.90 5.65
CA THR A 235 3.43 -5.86 6.88
C THR A 235 2.78 -6.65 8.02
N ASN A 236 1.46 -6.60 8.12
CA ASN A 236 0.72 -7.17 9.24
C ASN A 236 0.06 -8.52 8.91
N ASP A 237 0.41 -9.15 7.77
CA ASP A 237 -0.16 -10.41 7.28
C ASP A 237 -1.70 -10.38 7.22
N HIS A 238 -2.25 -9.21 6.86
CA HIS A 238 -3.68 -8.98 6.70
C HIS A 238 -4.10 -9.10 5.22
N PRO A 239 -5.36 -9.45 4.93
CA PRO A 239 -5.88 -9.46 3.56
C PRO A 239 -5.81 -8.04 2.97
N GLY A 240 -5.08 -7.88 1.87
CA GLY A 240 -4.96 -6.60 1.18
C GLY A 240 -6.24 -6.16 0.46
N PRO A 241 -6.30 -4.94 -0.07
CA PRO A 241 -7.46 -4.44 -0.83
C PRO A 241 -7.76 -5.27 -2.09
N ASP A 242 -6.79 -6.03 -2.58
CA ASP A 242 -6.95 -6.95 -3.71
C ASP A 242 -7.69 -8.25 -3.31
N ALA A 243 -7.77 -8.55 -2.01
CA ALA A 243 -8.61 -9.63 -1.51
C ALA A 243 -10.10 -9.22 -1.62
N PRO A 244 -11.02 -10.18 -1.80
CA PRO A 244 -12.44 -9.87 -1.82
C PRO A 244 -12.86 -9.05 -0.59
N ALA A 245 -13.66 -8.02 -0.82
CA ALA A 245 -14.09 -7.06 0.21
C ALA A 245 -14.59 -7.71 1.50
N PHE A 246 -15.21 -8.88 1.42
CA PHE A 246 -15.74 -9.59 2.59
C PHE A 246 -14.67 -10.07 3.59
N HIS A 247 -13.40 -10.16 3.20
CA HIS A 247 -12.31 -10.56 4.10
C HIS A 247 -11.77 -9.42 4.96
N TRP A 248 -11.98 -8.17 4.56
CA TRP A 248 -11.36 -7.01 5.21
C TRP A 248 -12.35 -5.87 5.53
N LYS A 249 -13.56 -5.89 4.98
CA LYS A 249 -14.64 -4.97 5.37
C LYS A 249 -15.59 -5.59 6.39
N ASP A 250 -16.11 -4.77 7.28
CA ASP A 250 -17.22 -5.18 8.15
C ASP A 250 -18.48 -5.52 7.33
N TYR A 251 -19.25 -6.51 7.78
CA TYR A 251 -20.49 -6.93 7.11
C TYR A 251 -21.49 -5.78 6.88
N SER A 252 -21.54 -4.81 7.80
CA SER A 252 -22.40 -3.64 7.69
C SER A 252 -22.01 -2.72 6.54
N SER A 253 -20.71 -2.63 6.20
CA SER A 253 -20.22 -1.80 5.10
C SER A 253 -20.19 -2.52 3.75
N LEU A 254 -20.36 -3.85 3.72
CA LEU A 254 -20.47 -4.61 2.49
C LEU A 254 -21.77 -4.28 1.74
N SER A 255 -21.64 -3.92 0.47
CA SER A 255 -22.75 -3.83 -0.46
C SER A 255 -23.40 -5.21 -0.67
N LYS A 256 -24.65 -5.21 -1.14
CA LYS A 256 -25.37 -6.45 -1.44
C LYS A 256 -24.62 -7.33 -2.44
N ARG A 257 -23.97 -6.72 -3.45
CA ARG A 257 -23.17 -7.44 -4.45
C ARG A 257 -21.93 -8.07 -3.84
N GLU A 258 -21.21 -7.33 -2.99
CA GLU A 258 -20.02 -7.86 -2.29
C GLU A 258 -20.38 -9.01 -1.34
N LYS A 259 -21.53 -8.93 -0.65
CA LYS A 259 -22.04 -10.03 0.18
C LYS A 259 -22.30 -11.29 -0.64
N ILE A 260 -22.98 -11.16 -1.78
CA ILE A 260 -23.26 -12.29 -2.68
C ILE A 260 -21.96 -12.89 -3.23
N GLN A 261 -21.03 -12.03 -3.65
CA GLN A 261 -19.73 -12.48 -4.17
C GLN A 261 -18.90 -13.18 -3.10
N GLY A 262 -18.86 -12.63 -1.87
CA GLY A 262 -18.16 -13.26 -0.75
C GLY A 262 -18.73 -14.62 -0.38
N LEU A 263 -20.06 -14.74 -0.36
CA LEU A 263 -20.72 -16.04 -0.18
C LEU A 263 -20.28 -17.07 -1.22
N ARG A 264 -20.24 -16.68 -2.50
CA ARG A 264 -19.82 -17.57 -3.60
C ARG A 264 -18.36 -18.00 -3.45
N VAL A 265 -17.47 -17.05 -3.19
CA VAL A 265 -16.02 -17.30 -3.01
C VAL A 265 -15.77 -18.24 -1.83
N GLU A 266 -16.41 -18.04 -0.68
CA GLU A 266 -16.27 -18.94 0.47
C GLU A 266 -16.82 -20.34 0.21
N LEU A 267 -17.96 -20.47 -0.50
CA LEU A 267 -18.48 -21.78 -0.88
C LEU A 267 -17.53 -22.54 -1.79
N ILE A 268 -16.94 -21.85 -2.78
CA ILE A 268 -15.92 -22.43 -3.66
C ILE A 268 -14.71 -22.85 -2.83
N ARG A 269 -14.18 -21.98 -1.98
CA ARG A 269 -13.03 -22.25 -1.13
C ARG A 269 -13.23 -23.51 -0.29
N ARG A 270 -14.39 -23.64 0.36
CA ARG A 270 -14.77 -24.82 1.16
C ARG A 270 -15.00 -26.09 0.33
N SER A 271 -15.28 -25.95 -0.95
CA SER A 271 -15.52 -27.09 -1.84
C SER A 271 -14.23 -27.73 -2.38
N PHE A 272 -13.09 -27.02 -2.33
CA PHE A 272 -11.81 -27.54 -2.82
C PHE A 272 -11.35 -28.80 -2.05
N SER A 273 -11.61 -28.86 -0.74
CA SER A 273 -11.35 -30.06 0.07
C SER A 273 -12.32 -31.23 -0.21
N ASN A 274 -13.42 -30.97 -0.92
CA ASN A 274 -14.51 -31.92 -1.18
C ASN A 274 -14.63 -32.27 -2.68
N GLY A 275 -13.53 -32.24 -3.42
CA GLY A 275 -13.50 -32.59 -4.85
C GLY A 275 -14.26 -31.60 -5.73
N GLY A 276 -14.34 -30.33 -5.34
CA GLY A 276 -14.97 -29.25 -6.10
C GLY A 276 -16.49 -29.19 -5.95
N LYS A 277 -17.07 -29.87 -4.96
CA LYS A 277 -18.50 -29.79 -4.63
C LYS A 277 -18.69 -29.35 -3.19
N GLY A 278 -19.54 -28.36 -2.98
CA GLY A 278 -19.80 -27.79 -1.66
C GLY A 278 -21.28 -27.53 -1.44
N GLN A 279 -21.70 -27.49 -0.18
CA GLN A 279 -23.03 -27.05 0.20
C GLN A 279 -23.00 -26.31 1.53
N ALA A 280 -23.86 -25.32 1.69
CA ALA A 280 -24.08 -24.60 2.93
C ALA A 280 -25.57 -24.33 3.12
N ASP A 281 -26.05 -24.49 4.35
CA ASP A 281 -27.42 -24.10 4.70
C ASP A 281 -27.48 -22.70 5.32
N VAL A 282 -28.70 -22.20 5.53
CA VAL A 282 -28.91 -20.85 6.11
C VAL A 282 -28.13 -20.66 7.41
N ALA A 283 -28.06 -21.69 8.27
CA ALA A 283 -27.35 -21.61 9.54
C ALA A 283 -25.83 -21.54 9.33
N THR A 284 -25.27 -22.39 8.46
CA THR A 284 -23.86 -22.36 8.08
C THR A 284 -23.47 -21.02 7.45
N VAL A 285 -24.26 -20.50 6.50
CA VAL A 285 -23.97 -19.21 5.85
C VAL A 285 -23.99 -18.09 6.89
N ARG A 286 -25.02 -18.07 7.74
CA ARG A 286 -25.14 -17.04 8.76
C ARG A 286 -23.99 -17.10 9.76
N GLN A 287 -23.73 -18.25 10.35
CA GLN A 287 -22.80 -18.37 11.48
C GLN A 287 -21.34 -18.48 11.07
N GLU A 288 -21.04 -19.22 10.00
CA GLU A 288 -19.66 -19.56 9.65
C GLU A 288 -19.08 -18.73 8.50
N ILE A 289 -19.93 -18.07 7.71
CA ILE A 289 -19.47 -17.22 6.58
C ILE A 289 -19.61 -15.73 6.94
N PHE A 290 -20.65 -15.35 7.68
CA PHE A 290 -20.93 -13.95 8.04
C PHE A 290 -21.03 -13.69 9.54
N ASP A 291 -20.47 -14.58 10.38
CA ASP A 291 -20.32 -14.41 11.83
C ASP A 291 -21.60 -14.02 12.59
N GLY A 292 -22.73 -14.57 12.17
CA GLY A 292 -24.04 -14.35 12.79
C GLY A 292 -24.70 -13.01 12.48
N LYS A 293 -24.03 -12.12 11.73
CA LYS A 293 -24.46 -10.73 11.47
C LYS A 293 -25.76 -10.61 10.65
N PRO A 294 -26.00 -11.37 9.56
CA PRO A 294 -27.27 -11.30 8.84
C PRO A 294 -28.44 -11.94 9.60
N THR A 295 -29.65 -11.45 9.33
CA THR A 295 -30.89 -12.14 9.74
C THR A 295 -31.16 -13.36 8.86
N ASP A 296 -31.96 -14.31 9.32
CA ASP A 296 -32.28 -15.51 8.53
C ASP A 296 -32.98 -15.17 7.23
N GLY A 297 -33.90 -14.20 7.24
CA GLY A 297 -34.58 -13.71 6.04
C GLY A 297 -33.62 -13.11 5.02
N HIS A 298 -32.66 -12.31 5.49
CA HIS A 298 -31.63 -11.74 4.62
C HIS A 298 -30.67 -12.80 4.09
N THR A 299 -30.34 -13.80 4.90
CA THR A 299 -29.48 -14.92 4.50
C THR A 299 -30.12 -15.75 3.39
N ARG A 300 -31.43 -16.00 3.45
CA ARG A 300 -32.18 -16.66 2.35
C ARG A 300 -32.11 -15.85 1.05
N ASP A 301 -32.36 -14.54 1.11
CA ASP A 301 -32.23 -13.65 -0.07
C ASP A 301 -30.80 -13.63 -0.65
N LEU A 302 -29.77 -13.73 0.20
CA LEU A 302 -28.38 -13.86 -0.27
C LEU A 302 -28.13 -15.22 -0.94
N ILE A 303 -28.66 -16.32 -0.40
CA ILE A 303 -28.57 -17.67 -0.96
C ILE A 303 -29.24 -17.72 -2.33
N ASP A 304 -30.47 -17.22 -2.45
CA ASP A 304 -31.24 -17.22 -3.70
C ASP A 304 -30.48 -16.48 -4.80
N ARG A 305 -30.01 -15.28 -4.50
CA ARG A 305 -29.24 -14.46 -5.46
C ARG A 305 -27.88 -15.06 -5.77
N ALA A 306 -27.22 -15.67 -4.79
CA ALA A 306 -25.95 -16.35 -5.04
C ALA A 306 -26.15 -17.52 -6.02
N ALA A 307 -27.27 -18.24 -5.92
CA ALA A 307 -27.62 -19.35 -6.81
C ALA A 307 -27.98 -18.95 -8.26
N GLU A 308 -28.19 -17.66 -8.54
CA GLU A 308 -28.41 -17.18 -9.92
C GLU A 308 -27.15 -17.29 -10.82
N ALA A 309 -25.96 -17.48 -10.23
CA ALA A 309 -24.72 -17.64 -11.00
C ALA A 309 -24.47 -19.07 -11.47
N ASN A 310 -23.71 -19.18 -12.56
CA ASN A 310 -23.28 -20.46 -13.11
C ASN A 310 -22.55 -21.32 -12.07
N GLY A 311 -22.95 -22.59 -11.98
CA GLY A 311 -22.38 -23.55 -11.04
C GLY A 311 -22.93 -23.49 -9.62
N PHE A 312 -23.85 -22.57 -9.31
CA PHE A 312 -24.57 -22.52 -8.04
C PHE A 312 -26.02 -22.97 -8.20
N THR A 313 -26.56 -23.68 -7.20
CA THR A 313 -27.97 -24.11 -7.19
C THR A 313 -28.54 -24.08 -5.78
N THR A 314 -29.84 -23.78 -5.63
CA THR A 314 -30.55 -23.96 -4.36
C THR A 314 -31.17 -25.35 -4.28
N ALA A 315 -31.25 -25.90 -3.07
CA ALA A 315 -31.96 -27.13 -2.76
C ALA A 315 -32.57 -27.02 -1.36
N SER A 316 -33.77 -27.56 -1.18
CA SER A 316 -34.39 -27.69 0.14
C SER A 316 -34.25 -29.13 0.65
N HIS A 317 -33.74 -29.30 1.87
CA HIS A 317 -33.66 -30.59 2.53
C HIS A 317 -34.17 -30.48 3.97
N LEU A 318 -35.19 -31.27 4.32
CA LEU A 318 -35.85 -31.26 5.64
C LEU A 318 -36.33 -29.85 6.07
N GLY A 319 -36.83 -29.06 5.13
CA GLY A 319 -37.32 -27.70 5.40
C GLY A 319 -36.22 -26.64 5.58
N SER A 320 -34.94 -27.02 5.45
CA SER A 320 -33.83 -26.08 5.43
C SER A 320 -33.36 -25.84 3.99
N GLU A 321 -33.27 -24.57 3.62
CA GLU A 321 -32.75 -24.11 2.33
C GLU A 321 -31.23 -24.14 2.32
N ARG A 322 -30.65 -24.67 1.24
CA ARG A 322 -29.22 -24.85 1.07
C ARG A 322 -28.78 -24.37 -0.29
N ILE A 323 -27.63 -23.72 -0.34
CA ILE A 323 -26.91 -23.45 -1.58
C ILE A 323 -25.89 -24.56 -1.82
N ARG A 324 -25.74 -24.97 -3.08
CA ARG A 324 -24.75 -25.93 -3.55
C ARG A 324 -23.88 -25.28 -4.62
N VAL A 325 -22.61 -25.68 -4.66
CA VAL A 325 -21.66 -25.27 -5.69
C VAL A 325 -21.06 -26.50 -6.37
N ASP A 326 -20.92 -26.42 -7.70
CA ASP A 326 -20.15 -27.37 -8.51
C ASP A 326 -19.07 -26.59 -9.29
N CYS A 327 -17.84 -26.64 -8.79
CA CYS A 327 -16.71 -25.88 -9.32
C CYS A 327 -16.39 -26.17 -10.78
N GLN A 328 -16.82 -27.30 -11.34
CA GLN A 328 -16.62 -27.59 -12.76
C GLN A 328 -17.45 -26.68 -13.68
N ARG A 329 -18.47 -26.02 -13.12
CA ARG A 329 -19.43 -25.20 -13.85
C ARG A 329 -19.38 -23.72 -13.45
N VAL A 330 -18.50 -23.36 -12.52
CA VAL A 330 -18.30 -21.99 -12.04
C VAL A 330 -17.37 -21.26 -13.00
N ASP A 331 -17.60 -19.96 -13.17
CA ASP A 331 -16.75 -19.08 -13.99
C ASP A 331 -15.30 -19.05 -13.47
N SER A 332 -14.32 -19.01 -14.39
CA SER A 332 -12.88 -19.07 -14.08
C SER A 332 -12.44 -18.02 -13.07
N ASP A 333 -12.96 -16.80 -13.20
CA ASP A 333 -12.52 -15.66 -12.40
C ASP A 333 -12.86 -15.83 -10.91
N LEU A 334 -14.02 -16.44 -10.62
CA LEU A 334 -14.42 -16.77 -9.24
C LEU A 334 -13.58 -17.92 -8.66
N LEU A 335 -13.22 -18.90 -9.49
CA LEU A 335 -12.35 -20.00 -9.08
C LEU A 335 -10.95 -19.49 -8.76
N ASP A 336 -10.38 -18.63 -9.59
CA ASP A 336 -9.04 -18.08 -9.41
C ASP A 336 -8.99 -17.18 -8.18
N THR A 337 -10.02 -16.34 -7.97
CA THR A 337 -10.17 -15.56 -6.73
C THR A 337 -10.17 -16.45 -5.49
N ALA A 338 -10.95 -17.54 -5.50
CA ALA A 338 -11.03 -18.46 -4.36
C ALA A 338 -9.72 -19.24 -4.12
N LYS A 339 -8.98 -19.60 -5.18
CA LYS A 339 -7.68 -20.27 -5.07
C LYS A 339 -6.61 -19.35 -4.49
N SER A 340 -6.55 -18.09 -4.94
CA SER A 340 -5.59 -17.11 -4.42
C SER A 340 -5.71 -16.98 -2.89
N ILE A 341 -6.95 -16.92 -2.39
CA ILE A 341 -7.22 -16.85 -0.94
C ILE A 341 -6.80 -18.12 -0.21
N GLN A 342 -7.01 -19.30 -0.81
CA GLN A 342 -6.64 -20.57 -0.18
C GLN A 342 -5.11 -20.70 -0.06
N ASN A 343 -4.37 -20.31 -1.10
CA ASN A 343 -2.91 -20.37 -1.10
C ASN A 343 -2.28 -19.40 -0.09
N ASP A 344 -2.93 -18.25 0.17
CA ASP A 344 -2.49 -17.31 1.20
C ASP A 344 -2.76 -17.82 2.64
N SER A 345 -3.71 -18.74 2.80
CA SER A 345 -4.16 -19.24 4.12
C SER A 345 -3.44 -20.52 4.60
N ASP A 346 -2.62 -21.18 3.76
CA ASP A 346 -1.92 -22.42 4.16
C ASP A 346 -0.44 -22.16 4.52
N PRO A 347 -0.08 -22.06 5.82
CA PRO A 347 1.30 -21.86 6.24
C PRO A 347 2.23 -23.05 5.93
N ARG A 348 1.70 -24.19 5.47
CA ARG A 348 2.49 -25.40 5.21
C ARG A 348 3.11 -25.44 3.81
N ASP A 349 2.58 -24.69 2.85
CA ASP A 349 3.14 -24.60 1.49
C ASP A 349 4.23 -23.54 1.35
N ARG A 350 4.52 -22.77 2.40
CA ARG A 350 5.70 -21.89 2.45
C ARG A 350 7.02 -22.64 2.77
N SER A 351 6.98 -23.97 2.90
CA SER A 351 8.12 -24.82 3.25
C SER A 351 8.27 -26.04 2.32
N GLY A 352 8.87 -25.84 1.15
CA GLY A 352 9.43 -26.92 0.31
C GLY A 352 9.70 -26.36 -1.09
N ASN A 353 10.84 -26.48 -1.74
CA ASN A 353 12.10 -27.22 -1.60
C ASN A 353 13.16 -26.32 -2.31
N ASP A 354 14.46 -26.33 -2.08
CA ASP A 354 15.44 -27.43 -2.16
C ASP A 354 16.73 -26.94 -1.48
N VAL A 355 17.17 -27.57 -0.38
CA VAL A 355 18.61 -27.76 -0.15
C VAL A 355 18.79 -29.10 0.55
N ASP A 356 19.37 -30.02 -0.21
CA ASP A 356 19.96 -31.28 0.22
C ASP A 356 20.95 -31.03 1.36
N LEU A 357 20.55 -31.34 2.61
CA LEU A 357 21.45 -31.33 3.75
C LEU A 357 21.91 -32.76 4.04
N GLN A 358 23.10 -33.06 3.50
CA GLN A 358 23.92 -34.16 4.01
C GLN A 358 24.18 -33.95 5.50
N ALA A 359 23.91 -35.02 6.23
CA ALA A 359 24.22 -35.17 7.63
C ALA A 359 25.71 -34.94 7.88
N ASP A 360 26.03 -34.10 8.87
CA ASP A 360 27.18 -34.39 9.72
C ASP A 360 26.87 -34.06 11.19
N GLN A 361 27.21 -35.04 12.02
CA GLN A 361 27.06 -35.02 13.46
C GLN A 361 28.24 -34.25 14.04
N THR A 362 28.02 -33.34 14.98
CA THR A 362 28.95 -33.14 16.11
C THR A 362 28.31 -32.28 17.19
N GLY A 363 28.30 -32.82 18.41
CA GLY A 363 27.66 -32.24 19.57
C GLY A 363 28.33 -31.00 20.16
N GLY A 364 27.66 -30.41 21.15
CA GLY A 364 28.22 -29.37 22.01
C GLY A 364 27.15 -28.52 22.67
N ASN A 365 26.55 -29.05 23.74
CA ASN A 365 25.81 -28.24 24.73
C ASN A 365 26.82 -27.35 25.49
N PRO A 366 26.53 -26.07 25.75
CA PRO A 366 26.45 -25.70 27.17
C PRO A 366 25.45 -24.59 27.52
N GLY A 367 24.89 -24.72 28.73
CA GLY A 367 24.99 -23.64 29.73
C GLY A 367 23.91 -22.58 29.71
N VAL A 368 22.77 -22.89 30.31
CA VAL A 368 21.76 -21.92 30.77
C VAL A 368 22.36 -21.11 31.93
N ALA A 369 22.53 -19.80 31.73
CA ALA A 369 22.84 -18.84 32.80
C ALA A 369 21.55 -18.19 33.30
N SER A 370 21.16 -18.53 34.53
CA SER A 370 20.08 -17.88 35.27
C SER A 370 20.54 -16.51 35.77
N GLY A 371 19.96 -15.44 35.21
CA GLY A 371 20.13 -14.07 35.71
C GLY A 371 19.31 -13.84 36.98
N ASP A 372 19.96 -13.25 37.98
CA ASP A 372 19.43 -12.89 39.29
C ASP A 372 18.48 -11.67 39.17
N PRO A 373 17.19 -11.78 39.56
CA PRO A 373 16.22 -10.70 39.44
C PRO A 373 16.46 -9.50 40.38
N GLY A 374 17.46 -9.56 41.27
CA GLY A 374 17.78 -8.47 42.20
C GLY A 374 18.46 -7.23 41.60
N GLU A 375 19.08 -7.32 40.41
CA GLU A 375 19.80 -6.19 39.81
C GLU A 375 18.90 -5.20 39.05
N ILE A 376 17.68 -5.61 38.69
CA ILE A 376 16.76 -4.77 37.89
C ILE A 376 16.10 -3.68 38.74
N ASP A 377 15.76 -3.97 40.01
CA ASP A 377 15.16 -2.97 40.91
C ASP A 377 16.15 -1.85 41.29
N ALA A 378 17.44 -2.17 41.44
CA ALA A 378 18.46 -1.18 41.76
C ALA A 378 18.71 -0.17 40.61
N GLN A 379 18.49 -0.58 39.35
CA GLN A 379 18.60 0.33 38.21
C GLN A 379 17.37 1.24 38.03
N MET A 380 16.18 0.81 38.43
CA MET A 380 14.98 1.65 38.34
C MET A 380 14.97 2.81 39.35
N ASP A 381 15.47 2.60 40.58
CA ASP A 381 15.56 3.66 41.59
C ASP A 381 16.59 4.76 41.24
N ALA A 382 17.62 4.42 40.46
CA ALA A 382 18.61 5.37 39.97
C ALA A 382 18.05 6.30 38.87
N ILE A 383 17.05 5.84 38.10
CA ILE A 383 16.42 6.61 37.03
C ILE A 383 15.36 7.58 37.58
N MET A 384 14.69 7.20 38.67
CA MET A 384 13.61 8.00 39.28
C MET A 384 14.11 9.12 40.21
N SER A 385 15.39 9.10 40.61
CA SER A 385 15.97 10.10 41.52
C SER A 385 16.72 11.26 40.83
N ALA A 386 16.81 11.24 39.50
CA ALA A 386 17.41 12.34 38.73
C ALA A 386 16.42 13.49 38.55
N THR A 387 16.48 14.50 39.42
CA THR A 387 15.75 15.75 39.28
C THR A 387 16.27 16.58 38.10
N PRO A 388 15.39 17.18 37.27
CA PRO A 388 15.80 18.00 36.14
C PRO A 388 16.34 19.37 36.61
N VAL A 389 17.54 19.70 36.13
CA VAL A 389 18.16 21.03 36.28
C VAL A 389 17.45 22.01 35.36
N THR A 390 16.73 22.96 35.93
CA THR A 390 16.20 24.14 35.24
C THR A 390 17.31 25.18 35.08
N ASP A 391 17.81 25.35 33.85
CA ASP A 391 18.69 26.47 33.49
C ASP A 391 17.83 27.68 33.10
N GLY A 392 17.92 28.74 33.92
CA GLY A 392 17.14 29.96 33.79
C GLY A 392 17.81 30.93 32.80
N GLY A 393 17.10 31.24 31.72
CA GLY A 393 17.50 32.21 30.71
C GLY A 393 17.72 33.61 31.28
N THR A 394 18.78 34.26 30.80
CA THR A 394 19.14 35.65 31.08
C THR A 394 18.37 36.59 30.14
N GLU A 395 17.58 37.49 30.72
CA GLU A 395 16.98 38.64 30.03
C GLU A 395 18.05 39.69 29.75
N VAL A 396 18.12 40.17 28.50
CA VAL A 396 18.88 41.36 28.12
C VAL A 396 17.89 42.51 27.93
N GLN A 397 17.94 43.48 28.85
CA GLN A 397 17.32 44.79 28.69
C GLN A 397 18.20 45.66 27.78
N ASN A 398 17.62 46.23 26.73
CA ASN A 398 18.20 47.34 25.99
C ASN A 398 17.57 48.64 26.49
N ASP A 399 18.42 49.55 26.96
CA ASP A 399 18.19 51.01 26.99
C ASP A 399 18.82 51.65 25.74
#